data_AF-A0A7C2S663-F1
#
_entry.id   AF-A0A7C2S663-F1
#
_cell.length_a   1.000
_cell.length_b   1.000
_cell.length_c   1.000
_cell.angle_alpha   90.00
_cell.angle_beta   90.00
_cell.angle_gamma   90.00
#
_symmetry.space_group_name_H-M   'P 1'
#
loop_
_entity.id
_entity.type
_entity.pdbx_description
1 polymer ?
#
loop_
_entity_poly.entity_id
_entity_poly.type
_entity_poly.pdbx_seq_one_letter_code
_entity_poly.pdbx_strand_id
1 'polypeptide(L)' 'MSTTQTLDPYLRLLSERGGSDLFFTVGAPPQVKIEGELRPIGQDKLKPGDVKGMIYPLLSPERIERFERD' A
#
# COMPACT_ATOMS: atom_id res chain seq x y z
N MET A 1 -0.60 19.35 7.13
CA MET A 1 -1.29 18.19 7.76
C MET A 1 -0.75 16.95 7.07
N SER A 2 0.23 16.26 7.67
CA SER A 2 0.66 14.96 7.14
C SER A 2 -0.31 13.92 7.68
N THR A 3 -1.34 13.63 6.89
CA THR A 3 -2.28 12.54 7.18
C THR A 3 -1.48 11.24 7.10
N THR A 4 -1.25 10.57 8.23
CA THR A 4 -0.70 9.22 8.24
C THR A 4 -1.62 8.35 7.38
N GLN A 5 -1.16 7.95 6.18
CA GLN A 5 -1.89 7.00 5.35
C GLN A 5 -1.82 5.64 6.06
N THR A 6 -2.98 5.02 6.24
CA THR A 6 -3.10 3.67 6.79
C THR A 6 -3.45 2.70 5.66
N LEU A 7 -3.14 1.41 5.85
CA LEU A 7 -3.40 0.38 4.84
C LEU A 7 -4.90 -0.01 4.76
N ASP A 8 -5.65 0.17 5.85
CA ASP A 8 -7.03 -0.30 5.98
C ASP A 8 -7.99 0.14 4.86
N PRO A 9 -7.99 1.42 4.40
CA PRO A 9 -8.89 1.85 3.33
C PRO A 9 -8.63 1.09 2.02
N TYR A 10 -7.35 0.78 1.74
CA TYR A 10 -6.98 0.02 0.55
C TYR A 10 -7.43 -1.44 0.65
N LEU A 11 -7.28 -2.07 1.82
CA LEU A 11 -7.74 -3.45 2.05
C LEU A 11 -9.25 -3.58 2.00
N ARG A 12 -10.00 -2.60 2.53
CA ARG A 12 -11.46 -2.55 2.39
C ARG A 12 -11.86 -2.44 0.93
N LEU A 13 -11.24 -1.52 0.17
CA LEU A 13 -11.49 -1.38 -1.25
C LEU A 13 -11.20 -2.66 -2.04
N LEU A 14 -10.08 -3.33 -1.73
CA LEU A 14 -9.70 -4.61 -2.32
C LEU A 14 -10.82 -5.64 -2.11
N SER A 15 -11.30 -5.78 -0.87
CA SER A 15 -12.36 -6.72 -0.51
C SER A 15 -13.71 -6.35 -1.15
N GLU A 16 -14.11 -5.08 -1.12
CA GLU A 16 -15.38 -4.60 -1.66
C GLU A 16 -15.46 -4.75 -3.18
N ARG A 17 -14.33 -4.62 -3.87
CA ARG A 17 -14.26 -4.70 -5.33
C ARG A 17 -13.88 -6.08 -5.85
N GLY A 18 -13.77 -7.08 -4.97
CA GLY A 18 -13.35 -8.43 -5.35
C GLY A 18 -11.96 -8.46 -6.01
N GLY A 19 -11.08 -7.52 -5.63
CA GLY A 19 -9.72 -7.47 -6.16
C GLY A 19 -8.84 -8.54 -5.51
N SER A 20 -7.77 -8.92 -6.20
CA SER A 20 -6.83 -9.96 -5.74
C SER A 20 -5.60 -9.39 -5.04
N ASP A 21 -5.07 -8.26 -5.53
CA ASP A 21 -3.77 -7.73 -5.11
C ASP A 21 -3.80 -6.19 -5.01
N LEU A 22 -2.98 -5.65 -4.11
CA LEU A 22 -2.65 -4.22 -4.04
C LEU A 22 -1.18 -4.02 -4.37
N PHE A 23 -0.89 -3.00 -5.19
CA PHE A 23 0.46 -2.62 -5.58
C PHE A 23 0.75 -1.19 -5.14
N PHE A 24 1.87 -1.03 -4.43
CA PHE A 24 2.36 0.26 -3.95
C PHE A 24 3.78 0.47 -4.49
N THR A 25 3.99 1.49 -5.31
CA THR A 25 5.30 1.83 -5.87
C THR A 25 5.51 3.34 -5.93
N VAL A 26 6.74 3.78 -5.64
CA VAL A 26 7.10 5.20 -5.66
C VAL A 26 6.92 5.77 -7.08
N GLY A 27 6.31 6.94 -7.18
CA GLY A 27 6.08 7.63 -8.46
C GLY A 27 4.83 7.19 -9.21
N ALA A 28 4.07 6.22 -8.69
CA ALA A 28 2.77 5.82 -9.21
C ALA A 28 1.68 5.94 -8.14
N PRO A 29 0.40 6.10 -8.53
CA PRO A 29 -0.70 5.90 -7.58
C PRO A 29 -0.76 4.44 -7.12
N PRO A 30 -1.31 4.16 -5.92
CA PRO A 30 -1.63 2.80 -5.51
C PRO A 30 -2.49 2.12 -6.58
N GLN A 31 -2.30 0.83 -6.82
CA GLN A 31 -3.09 0.07 -7.79
C GLN A 31 -3.74 -1.14 -7.14
N VAL A 32 -4.92 -1.50 -7.64
CA VAL A 32 -5.62 -2.75 -7.30
C VAL A 32 -5.73 -3.60 -8.55
N LYS A 33 -5.51 -4.91 -8.42
CA LYS A 33 -5.82 -5.86 -9.50
C LYS A 33 -7.23 -6.38 -9.32
N ILE A 34 -8.09 -6.13 -10.31
CA ILE A 34 -9.49 -6.59 -10.34
C ILE A 34 -9.65 -7.37 -11.64
N GLU A 35 -10.07 -8.64 -11.53
CA GLU A 35 -10.33 -9.51 -12.69
C GLU A 35 -9.13 -9.60 -13.68
N GLY A 36 -7.91 -9.55 -13.17
CA GLY A 36 -6.70 -9.62 -13.98
C GLY A 36 -6.14 -8.26 -14.44
N GLU A 37 -6.90 -7.18 -14.30
CA GLU A 37 -6.50 -5.83 -14.75
C GLU A 37 -6.04 -4.95 -13.59
N LEU A 38 -4.95 -4.19 -13.80
CA LEU A 38 -4.48 -3.19 -12.86
C LEU A 38 -5.29 -1.89 -13.00
N ARG A 39 -5.85 -1.41 -11.90
CA ARG A 39 -6.64 -0.18 -11.83
C ARG A 39 -6.08 0.75 -10.75
N PRO A 40 -5.80 2.03 -11.06
CA PRO A 40 -5.30 2.98 -10.07
C PRO A 40 -6.38 3.32 -9.03
N ILE A 41 -5.94 3.51 -7.78
CA ILE A 41 -6.75 3.97 -6.66
C ILE A 41 -6.40 5.45 -6.46
N GLY A 42 -7.27 6.34 -6.96
CA GLY A 42 -7.01 7.78 -6.95
C GLY A 42 -5.99 8.24 -7.99
N GLN A 43 -5.46 9.44 -7.80
CA GLN A 43 -4.51 10.09 -8.74
C GLN A 43 -3.16 10.46 -8.09
N ASP A 44 -3.10 10.46 -6.76
CA ASP A 44 -1.91 10.88 -6.04
C ASP A 44 -0.80 9.83 -6.13
N LYS A 45 0.37 10.27 -6.59
CA LYS A 45 1.56 9.43 -6.68
C LYS A 45 2.19 9.26 -5.30
N LEU A 46 2.55 8.02 -4.98
CA LEU A 46 3.29 7.69 -3.77
C LEU A 46 4.68 8.33 -3.80
N LYS A 47 5.04 9.00 -2.72
CA LYS A 47 6.36 9.60 -2.50
C LYS A 47 7.29 8.60 -1.82
N PRO A 48 8.62 8.81 -1.90
CA PRO A 48 9.56 8.06 -1.08
C PRO A 48 9.17 8.14 0.40
N GLY A 49 9.11 7.00 1.06
CA GLY A 49 8.73 6.89 2.48
C GLY A 49 7.24 6.68 2.75
N ASP A 50 6.33 6.96 1.81
CA ASP A 50 4.88 6.77 2.04
C ASP A 50 4.55 5.30 2.32
N VAL A 51 5.08 4.38 1.52
CA VAL A 51 4.87 2.93 1.70
C VAL A 51 5.44 2.45 3.03
N LYS A 52 6.63 2.95 3.40
CA LYS A 52 7.25 2.65 4.70
C LYS A 52 6.35 3.10 5.85
N GLY A 53 5.82 4.32 5.78
CA GLY A 53 4.90 4.87 6.77
C GLY A 53 3.57 4.10 6.89
N MET A 54 3.07 3.55 5.79
CA MET A 54 1.86 2.71 5.79
C MET A 54 2.09 1.32 6.40
N ILE A 55 3.23 0.70 6.09
CA ILE A 55 3.47 -0.72 6.39
C ILE A 55 4.13 -0.93 7.75
N TYR A 56 5.07 -0.08 8.17
CA TYR A 56 5.87 -0.32 9.38
C TYR A 56 5.04 -0.39 10.66
N PRO A 57 3.99 0.42 10.84
CA PRO A 57 3.11 0.29 12.01
C PRO A 57 2.39 -1.07 12.11
N LEU A 58 2.33 -1.85 11.02
CA LEU A 58 1.69 -3.16 10.96
C LEU A 58 2.65 -4.33 11.20
N LEU A 59 3.96 -4.05 11.21
CA LEU A 59 5.01 -5.06 11.35
C LEU A 59 5.51 -5.12 12.79
N SER A 60 5.83 -6.33 13.26
CA SER A 60 6.57 -6.47 14.51
C SER A 60 8.02 -6.00 14.34
N PRO A 61 8.72 -5.61 15.42
CA PRO A 61 10.11 -5.20 15.35
C PRO A 61 11.01 -6.22 14.63
N GLU A 62 10.81 -7.52 14.87
CA GLU A 62 11.59 -8.59 14.24
C GLU A 62 11.36 -8.67 12.73
N ARG A 63 10.13 -8.38 12.28
CA ARG A 63 9.78 -8.35 10.84
C ARG A 63 10.37 -7.13 10.15
N ILE A 64 10.38 -5.97 10.82
CA ILE A 64 11.04 -4.76 10.32
C ILE A 64 12.54 -5.00 10.21
N GLU A 65 13.16 -5.53 11.26
CA GLU A 65 14.59 -5.80 11.28
C GLU A 65 14.99 -6.81 10.20
N ARG A 66 14.18 -7.86 9.98
CA ARG A 66 14.39 -8.79 8.87
C ARG A 66 14.29 -8.10 7.52
N PHE A 67 13.30 -7.26 7.31
CA PHE A 67 13.11 -6.55 6.05
C PHE A 67 14.24 -5.57 5.71
N GLU A 68 14.85 -4.93 6.71
CA GLU A 68 15.95 -3.96 6.49
C GLU A 68 17.33 -4.63 6.34
N ARG A 69 17.47 -5.92 6.70
CA ARG A 69 18.72 -6.68 6.54
C ARG A 69 18.89 -7.29 5.16
N ASP A 70 17.78 -7.63 4.50
CA ASP A 70 17.75 -8.26 3.17
C ASP A 70 17.65 -7.19 2.05
#